data_AF-A0A9P7KHU1-F1
#
_entry.id   AF-A0A9P7KHU1-F1
#
_cell.length_a   1.000
_cell.length_b   1.000
_cell.length_c   1.000
_cell.angle_alpha   90.00
_cell.angle_beta   90.00
_cell.angle_gamma   90.00
#
_symmetry.space_group_name_H-M   'P 1'
#
loop_
_entity.id
_entity.type
_entity.pdbx_description
1 polymer ?
#
loop_
_entity_poly.entity_id
_entity_poly.type
_entity_poly.pdbx_seq_one_letter_code
_entity_poly.pdbx_strand_id
1 'polypeptide(L)'
;MTPADSLYLLWHLIGVLSFTAVILPLITPRRYVPLDPSDPMPPNPEQTASWLSLILFDFLDAILWKASRVSHLPIAELPPLSDTDHSKNLVRAAFPHLDLHLDVKEKKPRGHMIWALLAVFKKELVWVILLLVLQTLATLLSPYGLKKLLEYMESHGEGAFMKPWVWIASLFFAPFTAAVLMQQYKRVIVRATVQLEAILTQLVLQHALRVRVVAEVKDQSAPVGTHSDSPSSKKPDPKPSAAAEAGKSLVGRMNNLISSDMQSINRGAEFMQAILTAPMVALTMGFLYTILGWRYIPRILIHSENTELF
;
A
#
# COMPACT_ATOMS: atom_id res chain seq x y z
N MET A 1 55.51 -12.88 -2.60
CA MET A 1 54.16 -12.45 -2.16
C MET A 1 53.94 -13.03 -0.79
N THR A 2 53.83 -12.16 0.21
CA THR A 2 53.52 -12.61 1.58
C THR A 2 52.01 -12.84 1.69
N PRO A 3 51.54 -13.75 2.56
CA PRO A 3 50.10 -14.00 2.75
C PRO A 3 49.31 -12.76 3.24
N ALA A 4 50.00 -11.73 3.75
CA ALA A 4 49.40 -10.45 4.10
C ALA A 4 48.96 -9.65 2.86
N ASP A 5 49.72 -9.70 1.76
CA ASP A 5 49.43 -8.96 0.53
C ASP A 5 48.10 -9.41 -0.10
N SER A 6 47.75 -10.70 0.01
CA SER A 6 46.46 -11.21 -0.45
C SER A 6 45.27 -10.71 0.38
N LEU A 7 45.47 -10.43 1.67
CA LEU A 7 44.41 -9.94 2.55
C LEU A 7 44.06 -8.49 2.23
N TYR A 8 45.07 -7.63 2.01
CA TYR A 8 44.85 -6.25 1.59
C TYR A 8 44.20 -6.16 0.21
N LEU A 9 44.64 -6.99 -0.74
CA LEU A 9 44.01 -7.06 -2.05
C LEU A 9 42.53 -7.47 -1.96
N LEU A 10 42.19 -8.42 -1.08
CA LEU A 10 40.81 -8.83 -0.84
C LEU A 10 39.97 -7.70 -0.26
N TRP A 11 40.49 -6.91 0.70
CA TRP A 11 39.79 -5.74 1.23
C TRP A 11 39.57 -4.65 0.19
N HIS A 12 40.56 -4.38 -0.66
CA HIS A 12 40.39 -3.46 -1.78
C HIS A 12 39.35 -3.97 -2.78
N LEU A 13 39.36 -5.26 -3.12
CA LEU A 13 38.37 -5.87 -4.00
C LEU A 13 36.96 -5.77 -3.41
N ILE A 14 36.78 -6.07 -2.12
CA ILE A 14 35.50 -5.91 -1.41
C ILE A 14 35.06 -4.45 -1.43
N GLY A 15 35.99 -3.51 -1.19
CA GLY A 15 35.71 -2.09 -1.21
C GLY A 15 35.23 -1.60 -2.56
N VAL A 16 35.96 -1.93 -3.63
CA VAL A 16 35.59 -1.59 -5.01
C VAL A 16 34.26 -2.25 -5.39
N LEU A 17 34.10 -3.55 -5.11
CA LEU A 17 32.88 -4.29 -5.42
C LEU A 17 31.67 -3.71 -4.69
N SER A 18 31.79 -3.39 -3.40
CA SER A 18 30.71 -2.79 -2.61
C SER A 18 30.34 -1.40 -3.15
N PHE A 19 31.34 -0.60 -3.51
CA PHE A 19 31.11 0.71 -4.10
C PHE A 19 30.39 0.61 -5.45
N THR A 20 30.87 -0.23 -6.36
CA THR A 20 30.30 -0.35 -7.72
C THR A 20 28.97 -1.09 -7.76
N ALA A 21 28.77 -2.10 -6.91
CA ALA A 21 27.58 -2.96 -6.96
C ALA A 21 26.45 -2.48 -6.03
N VAL A 22 26.76 -1.73 -4.96
CA VAL A 22 25.76 -1.30 -3.97
C VAL A 22 25.61 0.21 -3.98
N ILE A 23 26.68 0.97 -3.75
CA ILE A 23 26.60 2.43 -3.57
C ILE A 23 26.21 3.11 -4.88
N LEU A 24 26.85 2.73 -5.98
CA LEU A 24 26.61 3.36 -7.27
C LEU A 24 25.17 3.16 -7.76
N PRO A 25 24.59 1.95 -7.77
CA PRO A 25 23.17 1.77 -8.13
C PRO A 25 22.19 2.41 -7.14
N LEU A 26 22.58 2.55 -5.87
CA LEU A 26 21.75 3.15 -4.84
C LEU A 26 21.57 4.67 -5.04
N ILE A 27 22.61 5.35 -5.52
CA ILE A 27 22.63 6.81 -5.74
C ILE A 27 22.28 7.18 -7.18
N THR A 28 22.57 6.32 -8.16
CA THR A 28 22.32 6.62 -9.57
C THR A 28 20.81 6.73 -9.84
N PRO A 29 20.35 7.81 -10.50
CA PRO A 29 18.96 7.96 -10.91
C PRO A 29 18.52 6.83 -11.83
N ARG A 30 17.28 6.36 -11.66
CA ARG A 30 16.76 5.26 -12.46
C ARG A 30 16.29 5.80 -13.81
N ARG A 31 16.57 5.03 -14.86
CA ARG A 31 16.08 5.35 -16.20
C ARG A 31 14.58 5.05 -16.24
N TYR A 32 13.79 6.06 -16.57
CA TYR A 32 12.37 5.89 -16.83
C TYR A 32 12.14 5.00 -18.06
N VAL A 33 11.31 3.98 -17.90
CA VAL A 33 10.82 3.12 -18.97
C VAL A 33 9.29 3.19 -18.91
N PRO A 34 8.62 3.69 -19.96
CA PRO A 34 7.18 3.82 -19.96
C PRO A 34 6.51 2.45 -19.86
N LEU A 35 5.41 2.37 -19.11
CA LEU A 35 4.70 1.10 -18.90
C LEU A 35 4.06 0.59 -20.20
N ASP A 36 3.49 1.49 -21.00
CA ASP A 36 3.04 1.21 -22.36
C ASP A 36 3.93 1.96 -23.36
N PRO A 37 4.79 1.26 -24.11
CA PRO A 37 5.64 1.90 -25.12
C PRO A 37 4.85 2.63 -26.22
N SER A 38 3.56 2.32 -26.38
CA SER A 38 2.69 2.91 -27.39
C SER A 38 2.07 4.24 -26.96
N ASP A 39 2.05 4.55 -25.66
CA ASP A 39 1.51 5.78 -25.07
C ASP A 39 2.47 6.30 -23.97
N PRO A 40 3.64 6.86 -24.34
CA PRO A 40 4.62 7.33 -23.37
C PRO A 40 4.09 8.55 -22.62
N MET A 41 4.16 8.49 -21.29
CA MET A 41 3.66 9.54 -20.40
C MET A 41 4.85 10.35 -19.84
N PRO A 42 4.63 11.61 -19.39
CA PRO A 42 5.68 12.36 -18.72
C PRO A 42 6.02 11.67 -17.39
N PRO A 43 7.31 11.40 -17.10
CA PRO A 43 7.70 10.65 -15.92
C PRO A 43 7.42 11.42 -14.64
N ASN A 44 6.89 10.72 -13.64
CA ASN A 44 6.85 11.22 -12.28
C ASN A 44 8.27 11.22 -11.69
N PRO A 45 8.67 12.23 -10.89
CA PRO A 45 9.93 12.23 -10.14
C PRO A 45 10.22 10.93 -9.38
N GLU A 46 9.20 10.24 -8.84
CA GLU A 46 9.33 8.93 -8.20
C GLU A 46 9.93 7.88 -9.15
N GLN A 47 9.56 7.89 -10.43
CA GLN A 47 10.02 6.89 -11.42
C GLN A 47 11.47 7.11 -11.85
N THR A 48 11.97 8.35 -11.80
CA THR A 48 13.36 8.72 -12.14
C THR A 48 14.28 8.76 -10.92
N ALA A 49 13.73 8.83 -9.71
CA ALA A 49 14.51 8.91 -8.48
C ALA A 49 15.44 7.70 -8.31
N SER A 50 16.60 7.94 -7.67
CA SER A 50 17.49 6.88 -7.22
C SER A 50 16.84 6.06 -6.11
N TRP A 51 17.35 4.86 -5.85
CA TRP A 51 16.83 4.02 -4.76
C TRP A 51 16.95 4.71 -3.40
N LEU A 52 18.05 5.45 -3.16
CA LEU A 52 18.21 6.22 -1.93
C LEU A 52 17.16 7.32 -1.80
N SER A 53 16.94 8.07 -2.87
CA SER A 53 15.96 9.15 -2.89
C SER A 53 14.52 8.62 -2.71
N LEU A 54 14.22 7.43 -3.23
CA LEU A 54 12.96 6.73 -2.94
C LEU A 54 12.82 6.26 -1.49
N ILE A 55 13.89 5.75 -0.89
CA ILE A 55 13.88 5.22 0.47
C ILE A 55 13.63 6.36 1.47
N LEU A 56 14.23 7.52 1.20
CA LEU A 56 14.19 8.70 2.08
C LEU A 56 13.17 9.76 1.66
N PHE A 57 12.46 9.57 0.54
CA PHE A 57 11.47 10.50 -0.03
C PHE A 57 12.03 11.88 -0.46
N ASP A 58 13.34 11.96 -0.68
CA ASP A 58 14.06 13.18 -1.08
C ASP A 58 13.57 13.74 -2.44
N PHE A 59 12.99 12.90 -3.31
CA PHE A 59 12.41 13.36 -4.58
C PHE A 59 11.23 14.34 -4.41
N LEU A 60 10.63 14.42 -3.21
CA LEU A 60 9.57 15.37 -2.89
C LEU A 60 10.11 16.72 -2.40
N ASP A 61 11.39 16.83 -2.03
CA ASP A 61 11.94 18.03 -1.40
C ASP A 61 11.82 19.26 -2.30
N ALA A 62 12.04 19.08 -3.61
CA ALA A 62 11.91 20.16 -4.58
C ALA A 62 10.51 20.79 -4.57
N ILE A 63 9.46 19.97 -4.45
CA ILE A 63 8.09 20.47 -4.44
C ILE A 63 7.66 21.00 -3.08
N LEU A 64 8.09 20.35 -2.00
CA LEU A 64 7.85 20.82 -0.63
C LEU A 64 8.46 22.21 -0.42
N TRP A 65 9.67 22.42 -0.94
CA TRP A 65 10.37 23.70 -0.87
C TRP A 65 9.77 24.80 -1.78
N LYS A 66 9.07 24.41 -2.84
CA LYS A 66 8.29 25.33 -3.67
C LYS A 66 6.98 25.70 -2.97
N ALA A 67 6.28 24.70 -2.44
CA ALA A 67 5.02 24.85 -1.72
C ALA A 67 5.17 25.71 -0.45
N SER A 68 6.30 25.60 0.26
CA SER A 68 6.55 26.40 1.47
C SER A 68 6.69 27.91 1.20
N ARG A 69 6.95 28.31 -0.05
CA ARG A 69 7.19 29.70 -0.45
C ARG A 69 5.99 30.38 -1.10
N VAL A 70 4.93 29.64 -1.39
CA VAL A 70 3.73 30.16 -2.07
C VAL A 70 2.51 29.89 -1.19
N SER A 71 1.56 30.82 -1.13
CA SER A 71 0.33 30.67 -0.34
C SER A 71 -0.59 29.55 -0.85
N HIS A 72 -0.59 29.31 -2.16
CA HIS A 72 -1.30 28.22 -2.81
C HIS A 72 -0.47 27.70 -3.99
N LEU A 73 -0.13 26.41 -3.96
CA LEU A 73 0.50 25.73 -5.09
C LEU A 73 -0.58 25.27 -6.09
N PRO A 74 -0.61 25.78 -7.34
CA PRO A 74 -1.61 25.38 -8.32
C PRO A 74 -1.41 23.93 -8.78
N ILE A 75 -2.51 23.24 -9.12
CA ILE A 75 -2.51 21.82 -9.50
C ILE A 75 -1.59 21.55 -10.71
N ALA A 76 -1.49 22.50 -11.66
CA ALA A 76 -0.64 22.37 -12.84
C ALA A 76 0.86 22.28 -12.53
N GLU A 77 1.28 22.69 -11.33
CA GLU A 77 2.67 22.60 -10.88
C GLU A 77 2.96 21.32 -10.08
N LEU A 78 1.94 20.52 -9.78
CA LEU A 78 2.13 19.21 -9.16
C LEU A 78 2.75 18.24 -10.17
N PRO A 79 3.51 17.24 -9.71
CA PRO A 79 4.10 16.26 -10.60
C PRO A 79 2.99 15.43 -11.24
N PRO A 80 3.17 15.00 -12.51
CA PRO A 80 2.21 14.13 -13.17
C PRO A 80 2.08 12.82 -12.40
N LEU A 81 0.90 12.20 -12.47
CA LEU A 81 0.66 10.89 -11.86
C LEU A 81 1.57 9.85 -12.53
N SER A 82 2.08 8.88 -11.75
CA SER A 82 2.87 7.78 -12.29
C SER A 82 2.06 6.96 -13.30
N ASP A 83 2.68 6.53 -14.39
CA ASP A 83 2.08 5.65 -15.40
C ASP A 83 1.38 4.44 -14.78
N THR A 84 1.98 3.86 -13.73
CA THR A 84 1.45 2.68 -13.04
C THR A 84 0.14 2.94 -12.34
N ASP A 85 -0.08 4.18 -11.90
CA ASP A 85 -1.26 4.58 -11.13
C ASP A 85 -2.35 5.18 -12.04
N HIS A 86 -2.07 5.34 -13.34
CA HIS A 86 -3.09 5.76 -14.28
C HIS A 86 -4.21 4.73 -14.36
N SER A 87 -5.44 5.24 -14.31
CA SER A 87 -6.66 4.45 -14.22
C SER A 87 -6.84 3.46 -15.40
N LYS A 88 -6.33 3.79 -16.60
CA LYS A 88 -6.28 2.87 -17.75
C LYS A 88 -5.41 1.64 -17.48
N ASN A 89 -4.26 1.85 -16.85
CA ASN A 89 -3.28 0.80 -16.57
C ASN A 89 -3.71 -0.05 -15.37
N LEU A 90 -4.28 0.59 -14.34
CA LEU A 90 -4.89 -0.12 -13.20
C LEU A 90 -6.02 -1.04 -13.66
N VAL A 91 -6.92 -0.55 -14.53
CA VAL A 91 -7.99 -1.37 -15.13
C VAL A 91 -7.43 -2.54 -15.91
N ARG A 92 -6.44 -2.29 -16.79
CA ARG A 92 -5.81 -3.33 -17.61
C ARG A 92 -5.20 -4.46 -16.76
N ALA A 93 -4.63 -4.12 -15.61
CA ALA A 93 -4.05 -5.11 -14.69
C ALA A 93 -5.10 -5.81 -13.81
N ALA A 94 -6.09 -5.06 -13.32
CA ALA A 94 -7.05 -5.52 -12.32
C ALA A 94 -8.22 -6.30 -12.94
N PHE A 95 -8.78 -5.82 -14.06
CA PHE A 95 -10.02 -6.38 -14.61
C PHE A 95 -9.91 -7.83 -15.09
N PRO A 96 -8.78 -8.33 -15.62
CA PRO A 96 -8.65 -9.76 -15.90
C PRO A 96 -8.90 -10.66 -14.68
N HIS A 97 -8.67 -10.14 -13.46
CA HIS A 97 -8.89 -10.86 -12.20
C HIS A 97 -10.26 -10.53 -11.56
N LEU A 98 -10.84 -9.36 -11.88
CA LEU A 98 -12.07 -8.82 -11.30
C LEU A 98 -13.31 -8.92 -12.20
N ASP A 99 -13.16 -9.24 -13.49
CA ASP A 99 -14.26 -9.24 -14.45
C ASP A 99 -15.28 -10.33 -14.12
N LEU A 100 -16.36 -9.90 -13.48
CA LEU A 100 -17.56 -10.67 -13.19
C LEU A 100 -18.23 -11.26 -14.46
N HIS A 101 -17.83 -10.81 -15.66
CA HIS A 101 -18.47 -11.13 -16.94
C HIS A 101 -17.57 -11.79 -18.00
N LEU A 102 -16.25 -11.93 -17.81
CA LEU A 102 -15.45 -12.77 -18.70
C LEU A 102 -15.83 -14.26 -18.55
N ASP A 103 -16.42 -14.62 -17.42
CA ASP A 103 -16.90 -15.97 -17.08
C ASP A 103 -18.34 -16.29 -17.58
N VAL A 104 -18.92 -15.50 -18.49
CA VAL A 104 -20.18 -15.94 -19.14
C VAL A 104 -19.93 -17.12 -20.09
N LYS A 105 -18.69 -17.27 -20.59
CA LYS A 105 -18.30 -18.39 -21.46
C LYS A 105 -17.77 -19.61 -20.72
N GLU A 106 -17.21 -19.45 -19.52
CA GLU A 106 -16.72 -20.57 -18.70
C GLU A 106 -17.45 -20.56 -17.36
N LYS A 107 -18.18 -21.64 -17.06
CA LYS A 107 -18.95 -21.82 -15.82
C LYS A 107 -18.03 -21.95 -14.58
N LYS A 108 -17.18 -20.96 -14.29
CA LYS A 108 -16.41 -20.96 -13.05
C LYS A 108 -17.28 -20.41 -11.92
N PRO A 109 -17.29 -21.07 -10.75
CA PRO A 109 -18.08 -20.61 -9.62
C PRO A 109 -17.61 -19.22 -9.20
N ARG A 110 -18.58 -18.36 -8.85
CA ARG A 110 -18.41 -17.00 -8.34
C ARG A 110 -17.31 -16.96 -7.27
N GLY A 111 -16.09 -16.61 -7.64
CA GLY A 111 -15.04 -16.32 -6.66
C GLY A 111 -15.47 -15.09 -5.85
N HIS A 112 -15.31 -15.13 -4.52
CA HIS A 112 -15.59 -13.96 -3.71
C HIS A 112 -14.69 -12.80 -4.16
N MET A 113 -15.27 -11.60 -4.34
CA MET A 113 -14.57 -10.38 -4.80
C MET A 113 -13.30 -10.08 -3.99
N ILE A 114 -13.30 -10.45 -2.71
CA ILE A 114 -12.15 -10.32 -1.81
C ILE A 114 -10.95 -11.14 -2.30
N TRP A 115 -11.15 -12.38 -2.74
CA TRP A 115 -10.07 -13.24 -3.26
C TRP A 115 -9.50 -12.72 -4.58
N ALA A 116 -10.35 -12.22 -5.46
CA ALA A 116 -9.93 -11.55 -6.69
C ALA A 116 -9.06 -10.33 -6.37
N LEU A 117 -9.46 -9.55 -5.37
CA LEU A 117 -8.72 -8.36 -4.95
C LEU A 117 -7.37 -8.70 -4.33
N LEU A 118 -7.31 -9.72 -3.47
CA LEU A 118 -6.05 -10.23 -2.93
C LEU A 118 -5.10 -10.71 -4.04
N ALA A 119 -5.64 -11.32 -5.10
CA ALA A 119 -4.84 -11.77 -6.24
C ALA A 119 -4.23 -10.60 -7.04
N VAL A 120 -4.93 -9.46 -7.14
CA VAL A 120 -4.44 -8.24 -7.79
C VAL A 120 -3.27 -7.65 -6.99
N PHE A 121 -3.42 -7.56 -5.66
CA PHE A 121 -2.42 -6.92 -4.77
C PHE A 121 -1.42 -7.91 -4.14
N LYS A 122 -1.24 -9.09 -4.72
CA LYS A 122 -0.39 -10.15 -4.14
C LYS A 122 1.07 -9.72 -3.99
N LYS A 123 1.58 -8.88 -4.91
CA LYS A 123 2.97 -8.41 -4.87
C LYS A 123 3.16 -7.42 -3.72
N GLU A 124 2.21 -6.51 -3.58
CA GLU A 124 2.15 -5.49 -2.55
C GLU A 124 2.03 -6.16 -1.17
N LEU A 125 1.20 -7.20 -1.04
CA LEU A 125 1.06 -7.98 0.19
C LEU A 125 2.38 -8.65 0.62
N VAL A 126 3.10 -9.25 -0.33
CA VAL A 126 4.42 -9.86 -0.04
C VAL A 126 5.43 -8.80 0.43
N TRP A 127 5.47 -7.63 -0.23
CA TRP A 127 6.34 -6.53 0.19
C TRP A 127 5.98 -6.00 1.58
N VAL A 128 4.68 -5.83 1.86
CA VAL A 128 4.17 -5.37 3.15
C VAL A 128 4.57 -6.34 4.28
N ILE A 129 4.38 -7.65 4.09
CA ILE A 129 4.77 -8.68 5.07
C ILE A 129 6.28 -8.63 5.31
N LEU A 130 7.07 -8.57 4.24
CA LEU A 130 8.53 -8.52 4.33
C LEU A 130 9.02 -7.27 5.08
N LEU A 131 8.47 -6.09 4.75
CA LEU A 131 8.82 -4.85 5.43
C LEU A 131 8.46 -4.87 6.92
N LEU A 132 7.30 -5.45 7.25
CA LEU A 132 6.83 -5.55 8.63
C LEU A 132 7.71 -6.50 9.47
N VAL A 133 8.10 -7.64 8.90
CA VAL A 133 9.03 -8.58 9.55
C VAL A 133 10.39 -7.92 9.79
N LEU A 134 10.96 -7.28 8.76
CA LEU A 134 12.25 -6.58 8.89
C LEU A 134 12.18 -5.45 9.91
N GLN A 135 11.07 -4.69 9.94
CA GLN A 135 10.87 -3.60 10.89
C GLN A 135 10.78 -4.14 12.31
N THR A 136 10.08 -5.26 12.52
CA THR A 136 9.99 -5.93 13.83
C THR A 136 11.36 -6.44 14.29
N LEU A 137 12.14 -7.05 13.40
CA LEU A 137 13.50 -7.48 13.73
C LEU A 137 14.41 -6.30 14.10
N ALA A 138 14.30 -5.19 13.36
CA ALA A 138 15.04 -3.97 13.67
C ALA A 138 14.64 -3.39 15.04
N THR A 139 13.35 -3.36 15.40
CA THR A 139 12.92 -2.87 16.72
C THR A 139 13.37 -3.78 17.85
N LEU A 140 13.44 -5.10 17.64
CA LEU A 140 13.94 -6.07 18.61
C LEU A 140 15.46 -5.99 18.84
N LEU A 141 16.21 -5.45 17.87
CA LEU A 141 17.66 -5.29 18.00
C LEU A 141 18.04 -4.29 19.09
N SER A 142 17.22 -3.26 19.34
CA SER A 142 17.46 -2.25 20.37
C SER A 142 17.44 -2.83 21.80
N PRO A 143 16.38 -3.53 22.27
CA PRO A 143 16.38 -4.16 23.58
C PRO A 143 17.43 -5.27 23.70
N TYR A 144 17.75 -5.97 22.60
CA TYR A 144 18.85 -6.94 22.60
C TYR A 144 20.21 -6.29 22.85
N GLY A 145 20.51 -5.20 22.12
CA GLY A 145 21.75 -4.45 22.28
C GLY A 145 21.88 -3.86 23.68
N LEU A 146 20.77 -3.37 24.25
CA LEU A 146 20.74 -2.90 25.63
C LEU A 146 21.08 -4.01 26.63
N LYS A 147 20.46 -5.20 26.50
CA LYS A 147 20.78 -6.37 27.35
C LYS A 147 22.26 -6.72 27.29
N LYS A 148 22.85 -6.76 26.09
CA LYS A 148 24.27 -7.06 25.89
C LYS A 148 25.20 -6.00 26.46
N LEU A 149 24.78 -4.75 26.45
CA LEU A 149 25.52 -3.68 27.10
C LEU A 149 25.50 -3.83 28.62
N LEU A 150 24.35 -4.15 29.21
CA LEU A 150 24.25 -4.44 30.65
C LEU A 150 25.09 -5.65 31.05
N GLU A 151 24.97 -6.77 30.33
CA GLU A 151 25.78 -7.97 30.58
C GLU A 151 27.29 -7.66 30.53
N TYR A 152 27.73 -6.83 29.57
CA TYR A 152 29.11 -6.39 29.48
C TYR A 152 29.55 -5.56 30.69
N MET A 153 28.68 -4.67 31.19
CA MET A 153 28.97 -3.86 32.36
C MET A 153 29.03 -4.69 33.65
N GLU A 154 28.14 -5.65 33.82
CA GLU A 154 28.07 -6.53 35.00
C GLU A 154 29.24 -7.52 35.06
N SER A 155 29.67 -8.04 33.91
CA SER A 155 30.79 -8.99 33.81
C SER A 155 32.16 -8.33 33.71
N HIS A 156 32.24 -6.99 33.75
CA HIS A 156 33.45 -6.22 33.46
C HIS A 156 34.16 -6.62 32.14
N GLY A 157 33.40 -7.17 31.18
CA GLY A 157 33.91 -7.65 29.89
C GLY A 157 34.36 -9.11 29.85
N GLU A 158 34.20 -9.89 30.92
CA GLU A 158 34.51 -11.33 30.90
C GLU A 158 33.53 -12.09 29.98
N GLY A 159 34.06 -12.75 28.95
CA GLY A 159 33.27 -13.56 28.00
C GLY A 159 32.61 -12.78 26.85
N ALA A 160 32.93 -11.49 26.66
CA ALA A 160 32.34 -10.67 25.60
C ALA A 160 32.92 -10.99 24.20
N PHE A 161 32.12 -11.62 23.33
CA PHE A 161 32.50 -11.90 21.94
C PHE A 161 32.53 -10.64 21.06
N MET A 162 31.67 -9.65 21.33
CA MET A 162 31.59 -8.39 20.57
C MET A 162 31.93 -7.19 21.45
N LYS A 163 32.64 -6.22 20.87
CA LYS A 163 33.01 -4.98 21.57
C LYS A 163 31.76 -4.12 21.88
N PRO A 164 31.72 -3.39 23.01
CA PRO A 164 30.55 -2.61 23.44
C PRO A 164 30.05 -1.55 22.44
N TRP A 165 30.97 -0.94 21.68
CA TRP A 165 30.62 0.09 20.72
C TRP A 165 29.65 -0.39 19.64
N VAL A 166 29.65 -1.69 19.31
CA VAL A 166 28.71 -2.29 18.35
C VAL A 166 27.29 -2.22 18.91
N TRP A 167 27.12 -2.53 20.20
CA TRP A 167 25.82 -2.46 20.87
C TRP A 167 25.37 -1.01 21.04
N ILE A 168 26.29 -0.09 21.32
CA ILE A 168 25.99 1.36 21.36
C ILE A 168 25.52 1.84 19.97
N ALA A 169 26.23 1.47 18.90
CA ALA A 169 25.82 1.81 17.53
C ALA A 169 24.45 1.20 17.19
N SER A 170 24.18 -0.02 17.64
CA SER A 170 22.88 -0.68 17.42
C SER A 170 21.72 0.11 18.06
N LEU A 171 21.92 0.77 19.20
CA LEU A 171 20.90 1.60 19.84
C LEU A 171 20.49 2.81 19.00
N PHE A 172 21.34 3.27 18.08
CA PHE A 172 21.01 4.32 17.12
C PHE A 172 20.49 3.76 15.80
N PHE A 173 21.22 2.82 15.19
CA PHE A 173 20.88 2.32 13.86
C PHE A 173 19.62 1.45 13.83
N ALA A 174 19.31 0.73 14.91
CA ALA A 174 18.10 -0.08 15.02
C ALA A 174 16.81 0.77 14.90
N PRO A 175 16.57 1.79 15.75
CA PRO A 175 15.38 2.63 15.62
C PRO A 175 15.37 3.44 14.32
N PHE A 176 16.52 3.90 13.82
CA PHE A 176 16.60 4.57 12.52
C PHE A 176 16.11 3.66 11.38
N THR A 177 16.62 2.43 11.32
CA THR A 177 16.23 1.45 10.30
C THR A 177 14.75 1.06 10.43
N ALA A 178 14.28 0.86 11.66
CA ALA A 178 12.87 0.58 11.92
C ALA A 178 11.96 1.72 11.44
N ALA A 179 12.37 2.98 11.63
CA ALA A 179 11.63 4.15 11.16
C ALA A 179 11.57 4.18 9.62
N VAL A 180 12.70 3.98 8.94
CA VAL A 180 12.75 3.92 7.47
C VAL A 180 11.85 2.81 6.93
N LEU A 181 11.91 1.60 7.49
CA LEU A 181 11.07 0.47 7.08
C LEU A 181 9.58 0.75 7.32
N MET A 182 9.23 1.40 8.43
CA MET A 182 7.85 1.80 8.72
C MET A 182 7.32 2.82 7.69
N GLN A 183 8.14 3.78 7.24
CA GLN A 183 7.72 4.71 6.19
C GLN A 183 7.56 4.03 4.83
N GLN A 184 8.44 3.08 4.51
CA GLN A 184 8.29 2.29 3.28
C GLN A 184 7.05 1.40 3.31
N TYR A 185 6.73 0.79 4.45
CA TYR A 185 5.47 0.07 4.67
C TYR A 185 4.27 0.99 4.38
N LYS A 186 4.24 2.19 4.97
CA LYS A 186 3.15 3.17 4.78
C LYS A 186 2.99 3.57 3.31
N ARG A 187 4.09 3.79 2.59
CA ARG A 187 4.06 4.12 1.17
C ARG A 187 3.33 3.07 0.34
N VAL A 188 3.63 1.79 0.57
CA VAL A 188 3.01 0.68 -0.17
C VAL A 188 1.52 0.56 0.17
N ILE A 189 1.17 0.63 1.46
CA ILE A 189 -0.24 0.52 1.91
C ILE A 189 -1.09 1.66 1.37
N VAL A 190 -0.65 2.92 1.53
CA VAL A 190 -1.41 4.08 1.07
C VAL A 190 -1.60 4.04 -0.45
N ARG A 191 -0.57 3.65 -1.21
CA ARG A 191 -0.68 3.49 -2.67
C ARG A 191 -1.68 2.40 -3.03
N ALA A 192 -1.61 1.23 -2.38
CA ALA A 192 -2.56 0.14 -2.63
C ALA A 192 -4.01 0.54 -2.32
N THR A 193 -4.24 1.30 -1.24
CA THR A 193 -5.56 1.84 -0.89
C THR A 193 -6.10 2.79 -1.97
N VAL A 194 -5.29 3.73 -2.46
CA VAL A 194 -5.71 4.67 -3.52
C VAL A 194 -5.96 3.93 -4.84
N GLN A 195 -5.13 2.94 -5.17
CA GLN A 195 -5.34 2.11 -6.36
C GLN A 195 -6.62 1.27 -6.25
N LEU A 196 -6.90 0.71 -5.07
CA LEU A 196 -8.14 0.00 -4.78
C LEU A 196 -9.36 0.91 -4.99
N GLU A 197 -9.30 2.13 -4.48
CA GLU A 197 -10.35 3.13 -4.64
C GLU A 197 -10.59 3.49 -6.11
N ALA A 198 -9.52 3.67 -6.89
CA ALA A 198 -9.62 3.92 -8.32
C ALA A 198 -10.25 2.74 -9.08
N ILE A 199 -9.82 1.51 -8.79
CA ILE A 199 -10.32 0.29 -9.45
C ILE A 199 -11.81 0.08 -9.16
N LEU A 200 -12.22 0.20 -7.89
CA LEU A 200 -13.62 0.02 -7.49
C LEU A 200 -14.51 1.10 -8.08
N THR A 201 -14.06 2.37 -8.07
CA THR A 201 -14.77 3.47 -8.72
C THR A 201 -14.98 3.21 -10.21
N GLN A 202 -13.95 2.74 -10.91
CA GLN A 202 -14.06 2.40 -12.33
C GLN A 202 -14.97 1.20 -12.59
N LEU A 203 -14.92 0.17 -11.75
CA LEU A 203 -15.79 -1.00 -11.84
C LEU A 203 -17.26 -0.60 -11.68
N VAL A 204 -17.58 0.21 -10.67
CA VAL A 204 -18.93 0.73 -10.42
C VAL A 204 -19.39 1.62 -11.58
N LEU A 205 -18.55 2.54 -12.06
CA LEU A 205 -18.88 3.43 -13.17
C LEU A 205 -19.16 2.65 -14.45
N GLN A 206 -18.32 1.68 -14.80
CA GLN A 206 -18.56 0.85 -15.99
C GLN A 206 -19.84 0.02 -15.89
N HIS A 207 -20.13 -0.52 -14.70
CA HIS A 207 -21.36 -1.25 -14.48
C HIS A 207 -22.58 -0.33 -14.60
N ALA A 208 -22.53 0.86 -14.00
CA ALA A 208 -23.60 1.85 -14.07
C ALA A 208 -23.86 2.32 -15.51
N LEU A 209 -22.81 2.60 -16.29
CA LEU A 209 -22.93 2.98 -17.70
C LEU A 209 -23.58 1.86 -18.52
N ARG A 210 -23.18 0.60 -18.30
CA ARG A 210 -23.79 -0.55 -18.99
C ARG A 210 -25.27 -0.70 -18.65
N VAL A 211 -25.64 -0.65 -17.37
CA VAL A 211 -27.04 -0.77 -16.94
C VAL A 211 -27.90 0.34 -17.55
N ARG A 212 -27.39 1.57 -17.59
CA ARG A 212 -28.09 2.69 -18.23
C ARG A 212 -28.29 2.47 -19.72
N VAL A 213 -27.26 2.07 -20.47
CA VAL A 213 -27.36 1.81 -21.91
C VAL A 213 -28.36 0.67 -22.19
N VAL A 214 -28.32 -0.41 -21.40
CA VAL A 214 -29.27 -1.53 -21.55
C VAL A 214 -30.71 -1.10 -21.25
N ALA A 215 -30.92 -0.21 -20.27
CA ALA A 215 -32.25 0.35 -19.98
C ALA A 215 -32.75 1.25 -21.12
N GLU A 216 -31.91 2.12 -21.68
CA GLU A 216 -32.26 2.99 -22.81
C GLU A 216 -32.62 2.19 -24.08
N VAL A 217 -31.89 1.11 -24.38
CA VAL A 217 -32.21 0.20 -25.49
C VAL A 217 -33.56 -0.51 -25.28
N LYS A 218 -33.87 -0.90 -24.04
CA LYS A 218 -35.14 -1.56 -23.71
C LYS A 218 -36.33 -0.62 -23.90
N ASP A 219 -36.20 0.65 -23.51
CA ASP A 219 -37.26 1.66 -23.70
C ASP A 219 -37.51 1.99 -25.18
N GLN A 220 -36.49 1.97 -26.04
CA GLN A 220 -36.66 2.16 -27.50
C GLN A 220 -37.32 0.97 -28.21
N SER A 221 -37.29 -0.22 -27.60
CA SER A 221 -37.88 -1.45 -28.15
C SER A 221 -39.31 -1.74 -27.69
N ALA A 222 -39.92 -0.87 -26.88
CA ALA A 222 -41.33 -0.99 -26.52
C ALA A 222 -42.23 -0.62 -27.73
N PRO A 223 -43.21 -1.46 -28.11
CA PRO A 223 -44.05 -1.17 -29.28
C PRO A 223 -44.90 0.09 -29.03
N VAL A 224 -44.81 1.04 -29.96
CA VAL A 224 -45.68 2.22 -30.04
C VAL A 224 -47.10 1.72 -30.31
N GLY A 225 -47.91 1.66 -29.25
CA GLY A 225 -49.34 1.36 -29.32
C GLY A 225 -50.08 2.49 -30.03
N THR A 226 -50.82 2.10 -31.07
CA THR A 226 -51.60 2.89 -32.01
C THR A 226 -52.48 3.97 -31.38
N HIS A 227 -52.46 5.15 -32.00
CA HIS A 227 -53.37 6.27 -31.74
C HIS A 227 -54.84 5.84 -31.78
N SER A 228 -55.61 6.26 -30.77
CA SER A 228 -57.07 6.41 -30.84
C SER A 228 -57.44 7.72 -30.14
N ASP A 229 -58.01 8.63 -30.91
CA ASP A 229 -58.42 9.98 -30.53
C ASP A 229 -59.68 9.98 -29.65
N SER A 230 -59.64 10.68 -28.51
CA SER A 230 -60.68 11.67 -28.15
C SER A 230 -60.33 12.48 -26.87
N PRO A 231 -60.80 13.74 -26.77
CA PRO A 231 -60.27 14.69 -25.80
C PRO A 231 -61.21 14.89 -24.60
N SER A 232 -60.70 14.85 -23.36
CA SER A 232 -61.15 15.75 -22.29
C SER A 232 -60.30 15.64 -21.01
N SER A 233 -59.74 16.79 -20.63
CA SER A 233 -59.56 17.29 -19.25
C SER A 233 -58.60 16.59 -18.26
N LYS A 234 -57.74 17.46 -17.69
CA LYS A 234 -56.81 17.32 -16.55
C LYS A 234 -55.50 16.60 -16.87
N LYS A 235 -54.45 17.41 -17.09
CA LYS A 235 -53.04 17.00 -16.90
C LYS A 235 -52.87 16.45 -15.47
N PRO A 236 -52.53 15.17 -15.29
CA PRO A 236 -51.74 14.76 -14.14
C PRO A 236 -50.28 15.12 -14.46
N ASP A 237 -49.52 15.56 -13.47
CA ASP A 237 -48.06 15.62 -13.59
C ASP A 237 -47.53 14.28 -14.15
N PRO A 238 -46.54 14.30 -15.07
CA PRO A 238 -46.03 13.06 -15.65
C PRO A 238 -45.38 12.26 -14.52
N LYS A 239 -46.10 11.24 -14.03
CA LYS A 239 -45.55 10.26 -13.10
C LYS A 239 -44.31 9.68 -13.78
N PRO A 240 -43.11 9.80 -13.19
CA PRO A 240 -41.91 9.31 -13.84
C PRO A 240 -42.10 7.82 -14.16
N SER A 241 -41.77 7.42 -15.39
CA SER A 241 -41.73 6.01 -15.78
C SER A 241 -40.98 5.20 -14.71
N ALA A 242 -41.41 3.97 -14.44
CA ALA A 242 -40.69 3.07 -13.52
C ALA A 242 -39.19 2.94 -13.88
N ALA A 243 -38.84 3.13 -15.16
CA ALA A 243 -37.45 3.20 -15.63
C ALA A 243 -36.71 4.47 -15.16
N ALA A 244 -37.39 5.62 -15.11
CA ALA A 244 -36.82 6.88 -14.61
C ALA A 244 -36.63 6.87 -13.09
N GLU A 245 -37.53 6.23 -12.34
CA GLU A 245 -37.33 6.00 -10.90
C GLU A 245 -36.24 4.97 -10.62
N ALA A 246 -36.16 3.88 -11.40
CA ALA A 246 -35.07 2.91 -11.32
C ALA A 246 -33.71 3.55 -11.64
N GLY A 247 -33.63 4.40 -12.66
CA GLY A 247 -32.43 5.16 -13.02
C GLY A 247 -31.99 6.13 -11.92
N LYS A 248 -32.93 6.88 -11.33
CA LYS A 248 -32.64 7.76 -10.17
C LYS A 248 -32.17 6.97 -8.94
N SER A 249 -32.79 5.82 -8.66
CA SER A 249 -32.38 4.92 -7.57
C SER A 249 -30.97 4.36 -7.79
N LEU A 250 -30.63 4.00 -9.03
CA LEU A 250 -29.29 3.52 -9.40
C LEU A 250 -28.22 4.60 -9.19
N VAL A 251 -28.49 5.85 -9.60
CA VAL A 251 -27.59 6.99 -9.39
C VAL A 251 -27.39 7.27 -7.90
N GLY A 252 -28.46 7.22 -7.11
CA GLY A 252 -28.36 7.39 -5.65
C GLY A 252 -27.51 6.30 -4.98
N ARG A 253 -27.72 5.03 -5.35
CA ARG A 253 -26.91 3.91 -4.86
C ARG A 253 -25.45 4.01 -5.29
N MET A 254 -25.19 4.46 -6.53
CA MET A 254 -23.84 4.70 -7.03
C MET A 254 -23.11 5.80 -6.24
N ASN A 255 -23.80 6.90 -5.94
CA ASN A 255 -23.21 7.97 -5.14
C ASN A 255 -22.88 7.49 -3.71
N ASN A 256 -23.71 6.65 -3.10
CA ASN A 256 -23.40 6.02 -1.81
C ASN A 256 -22.23 5.03 -1.92
N LEU A 257 -22.19 4.20 -2.97
CA LEU A 257 -21.09 3.26 -3.21
C LEU A 257 -19.73 3.98 -3.36
N ILE A 258 -19.72 5.08 -4.10
CA ILE A 258 -18.51 5.89 -4.35
C ILE A 258 -18.11 6.68 -3.09
N SER A 259 -19.06 7.06 -2.24
CA SER A 259 -18.79 7.86 -1.03
C SER A 259 -18.69 7.01 0.24
N SER A 260 -19.81 6.66 0.85
CA SER A 260 -19.87 5.99 2.16
C SER A 260 -19.24 4.60 2.14
N ASP A 261 -19.45 3.83 1.07
CA ASP A 261 -18.98 2.45 1.03
C ASP A 261 -17.47 2.41 0.74
N MET A 262 -16.97 3.31 -0.10
CA MET A 262 -15.52 3.48 -0.31
C MET A 262 -14.80 3.84 0.99
N GLN A 263 -15.36 4.76 1.79
CA GLN A 263 -14.80 5.09 3.10
C GLN A 263 -14.79 3.88 4.04
N SER A 264 -15.84 3.05 3.98
CA SER A 264 -15.94 1.83 4.79
C SER A 264 -14.89 0.79 4.37
N ILE A 265 -14.61 0.65 3.07
CA ILE A 265 -13.56 -0.22 2.55
C ILE A 265 -12.17 0.28 2.97
N ASN A 266 -11.95 1.59 2.93
CA ASN A 266 -10.69 2.19 3.37
C ASN A 266 -10.42 1.89 4.86
N ARG A 267 -11.44 2.06 5.73
CA ARG A 267 -11.36 1.62 7.14
C ARG A 267 -11.13 0.11 7.28
N GLY A 268 -11.74 -0.69 6.40
CA GLY A 268 -11.50 -2.14 6.35
C GLY A 268 -10.04 -2.51 6.02
N ALA A 269 -9.33 -1.71 5.23
CA ALA A 269 -7.92 -1.92 4.97
C ALA A 269 -7.05 -1.74 6.23
N GLU A 270 -7.44 -0.84 7.14
CA GLU A 270 -6.79 -0.71 8.47
C GLU A 270 -6.97 -1.97 9.32
N PHE A 271 -8.11 -2.66 9.19
CA PHE A 271 -8.34 -3.94 9.87
C PHE A 271 -7.42 -5.04 9.33
N MET A 272 -7.12 -5.04 8.02
CA MET A 272 -6.14 -5.97 7.44
C MET A 272 -4.74 -5.77 8.03
N GLN A 273 -4.36 -4.52 8.35
CA GLN A 273 -3.12 -4.24 9.07
C GLN A 273 -3.12 -4.89 10.46
N ALA A 274 -4.22 -4.83 11.21
CA ALA A 274 -4.29 -5.49 12.53
C ALA A 274 -3.99 -6.99 12.43
N ILE A 275 -4.59 -7.68 11.43
CA ILE A 275 -4.33 -9.10 11.17
C ILE A 275 -2.85 -9.36 10.86
N LEU A 276 -2.23 -8.53 10.02
CA LEU A 276 -0.81 -8.68 9.66
C LEU A 276 0.14 -8.40 10.83
N THR A 277 -0.24 -7.54 11.76
CA THR A 277 0.56 -7.22 12.95
C THR A 277 0.47 -8.26 14.06
N ALA A 278 -0.63 -9.01 14.17
CA ALA A 278 -0.81 -10.05 15.18
C ALA A 278 0.35 -11.06 15.28
N PRO A 279 0.85 -11.67 14.18
CA PRO A 279 2.00 -12.58 14.26
C PRO A 279 3.30 -11.89 14.70
N MET A 280 3.46 -10.59 14.39
CA MET A 280 4.64 -9.82 14.82
C MET A 280 4.61 -9.53 16.32
N VAL A 281 3.42 -9.30 16.88
CA VAL A 281 3.25 -9.20 18.34
C VAL A 281 3.60 -10.53 19.01
N ALA A 282 3.13 -11.66 18.46
CA ALA A 282 3.48 -12.98 18.98
C ALA A 282 5.00 -13.25 18.90
N LEU A 283 5.66 -12.88 17.79
CA LEU A 283 7.11 -12.95 17.64
C LEU A 283 7.83 -12.10 18.70
N THR A 284 7.38 -10.87 18.89
CA THR A 284 7.93 -9.92 19.89
C THR A 284 7.77 -10.46 21.31
N MET A 285 6.61 -11.03 21.62
CA MET A 285 6.32 -11.65 22.92
C MET A 285 7.19 -12.89 23.16
N GLY A 286 7.37 -13.74 22.14
CA GLY A 286 8.27 -14.88 22.19
C GLY A 286 9.73 -14.47 22.38
N PHE A 287 10.17 -13.41 21.71
CA PHE A 287 11.51 -12.86 21.91
C PHE A 287 11.69 -12.30 23.33
N LEU A 288 10.71 -11.55 23.84
CA LEU A 288 10.73 -11.02 25.20
C LEU A 288 10.82 -12.15 26.24
N TYR A 289 10.11 -13.27 26.01
CA TYR A 289 10.21 -14.47 26.82
C TYR A 289 11.65 -15.01 26.89
N THR A 290 12.38 -15.04 25.78
CA THR A 290 13.79 -15.49 25.78
C THR A 290 14.73 -14.56 26.54
N ILE A 291 14.41 -13.26 26.61
CA ILE A 291 15.25 -12.27 27.31
C ILE A 291 14.99 -12.25 28.81
N LEU A 292 13.73 -12.19 29.25
CA LEU A 292 13.38 -12.07 30.67
C LEU A 292 13.29 -13.42 31.40
N GLY A 293 13.00 -14.50 30.68
CA GLY A 293 12.76 -15.82 31.27
C GLY A 293 11.36 -15.99 31.89
N TRP A 294 11.02 -17.24 32.21
CA TRP A 294 9.67 -17.68 32.60
C TRP A 294 9.08 -17.02 33.86
N ARG A 295 9.91 -16.36 34.68
CA ARG A 295 9.50 -15.80 35.99
C ARG A 295 8.79 -14.45 35.90
N TYR A 296 8.77 -13.78 34.75
CA TYR A 296 8.21 -12.43 34.60
C TYR A 296 6.82 -12.37 33.93
N ILE A 297 6.31 -13.49 33.40
CA ILE A 297 5.02 -13.57 32.70
C ILE A 297 3.81 -13.22 33.60
N PRO A 298 3.69 -13.72 34.84
CA PRO A 298 2.53 -13.40 35.68
C PRO A 298 2.40 -11.89 35.87
N ARG A 299 3.53 -11.16 35.93
CA ARG A 299 3.55 -9.72 36.18
C ARG A 299 3.13 -8.87 34.96
N ILE A 300 3.36 -9.36 33.73
CA ILE A 300 2.94 -8.67 32.50
C ILE A 300 1.44 -8.90 32.24
N LEU A 301 0.96 -10.13 32.45
CA LEU A 301 -0.46 -10.48 32.28
C LEU A 301 -1.35 -9.75 33.30
N ILE A 302 -0.90 -9.65 34.56
CA ILE A 302 -1.61 -8.92 35.62
C ILE A 302 -1.61 -7.40 35.38
N HIS A 303 -0.61 -6.86 34.67
CA HIS A 303 -0.55 -5.42 34.41
C HIS A 303 -1.44 -4.99 33.23
N SER A 304 -1.60 -5.84 32.20
CA SER A 304 -2.54 -5.58 31.09
C SER A 304 -4.01 -5.66 31.52
N GLU A 305 -4.35 -6.55 32.46
CA GLU A 305 -5.71 -6.59 33.03
C GLU A 305 -6.07 -5.31 33.81
N ASN A 306 -5.09 -4.66 34.44
CA ASN A 306 -5.32 -3.45 35.21
C ASN A 306 -5.35 -2.15 34.36
N THR A 307 -4.90 -2.20 33.10
CA THR A 307 -4.92 -1.03 32.21
C THR A 307 -6.18 -0.94 31.35
N GLU A 308 -7.01 -1.99 31.30
CA GLU A 308 -8.33 -1.98 30.64
C GLU A 308 -9.49 -1.58 31.58
N LEU A 309 -9.18 -1.16 32.82
CA LEU A 309 -10.16 -0.75 33.83
C LEU A 309 -10.19 0.76 34.14
N PHE A 310 -9.60 1.60 33.29
CA PHE A 310 -9.72 3.06 33.37
C PHE A 310 -10.04 3.71 32.02
#